data_AF-A0A0P1GG36-F1
#
_entry.id   AF-A0A0P1GG36-F1
#
_cell.length_a   1.000
_cell.length_b   1.000
_cell.length_c   1.000
_cell.angle_alpha   90.00
_cell.angle_beta   90.00
_cell.angle_gamma   90.00
#
_symmetry.space_group_name_H-M   'P 1'
#
loop_
_entity.id
_entity.type
_entity.pdbx_description
1 polymer ?
#
loop_
_entity_poly.entity_id
_entity_poly.type
_entity_poly.pdbx_seq_one_letter_code
_entity_poly.pdbx_strand_id
1 'polypeptide(L)'
;MTFLTDTWLRFLIAVLTPTIGFLVWFFKRNLDARAARRSMVRALYAEIDFNTRDMERFRRNSPPPEVLSQVLRDHPDRIPHVTDARHTEVYRANIAHLHFVSDNVLQHAVDFYGVLEKVRVQVDGLNYGSFKTLPPDSRVQAVELIRATTQSAEVSGKRLMAEFEREYPKLGLTRFNPNGKEGPAR
;
A
#
# COMPACT_ATOMS: atom_id res chain seq x y z
N MET A 1 0.88 -30.65 -63.36
CA MET A 1 0.46 -29.34 -62.80
C MET A 1 0.13 -29.39 -61.29
N THR A 2 0.26 -30.53 -60.62
CA THR A 2 -0.10 -30.75 -59.20
C THR A 2 1.05 -30.55 -58.20
N PHE A 3 2.31 -30.56 -58.65
CA PHE A 3 3.49 -30.41 -57.77
C PHE A 3 3.71 -28.98 -57.25
N LEU A 4 3.42 -27.97 -58.08
CA LEU A 4 3.56 -26.56 -57.70
C LEU A 4 2.57 -26.18 -56.59
N THR A 5 1.33 -26.70 -56.63
CA THR A 5 0.29 -26.43 -55.63
C THR A 5 0.59 -27.02 -54.26
N ASP A 6 1.20 -28.20 -54.18
CA ASP A 6 1.54 -28.84 -52.89
C ASP A 6 2.72 -28.15 -52.18
N THR A 7 3.70 -27.70 -52.96
CA THR A 7 4.88 -26.98 -52.42
C THR A 7 4.50 -25.61 -51.85
N TRP A 8 3.63 -24.88 -52.56
CA TRP A 8 3.07 -23.60 -52.09
C TRP A 8 2.19 -23.76 -50.85
N LEU A 9 1.39 -24.82 -50.79
CA LEU A 9 0.55 -25.12 -49.62
C LEU A 9 1.42 -25.41 -48.38
N ARG A 10 2.47 -26.22 -48.53
CA ARG A 10 3.41 -26.51 -47.43
C ARG A 10 4.17 -25.27 -46.97
N PHE A 11 4.56 -24.39 -47.90
CA PHE A 11 5.20 -23.12 -47.57
C PHE A 11 4.24 -22.18 -46.81
N LEU A 12 2.99 -22.08 -47.25
CA LEU A 12 1.95 -21.31 -46.56
C LEU A 12 1.73 -21.83 -45.14
N ILE A 13 1.60 -23.14 -44.94
CA ILE A 13 1.45 -23.75 -43.61
C ILE A 13 2.68 -23.45 -42.75
N ALA A 14 3.89 -23.63 -43.29
CA ALA A 14 5.15 -23.39 -42.58
C ALA A 14 5.32 -21.94 -42.11
N VAL A 15 4.71 -20.96 -42.79
CA VAL A 15 4.70 -19.55 -42.37
C VAL A 15 3.51 -19.22 -41.46
N LEU A 16 2.32 -19.75 -41.75
CA LEU A 16 1.10 -19.50 -40.99
C LEU A 16 1.18 -20.05 -39.57
N THR A 17 1.68 -21.28 -39.39
CA THR A 17 1.76 -21.91 -38.08
C THR A 17 2.59 -21.11 -37.06
N PRO A 18 3.85 -20.69 -37.33
CA PRO A 18 4.61 -19.86 -36.40
C PRO A 18 4.01 -18.46 -36.24
N THR A 19 3.40 -17.88 -37.28
CA THR A 19 2.75 -16.56 -37.19
C THR A 19 1.54 -16.60 -36.26
N ILE A 20 0.67 -17.60 -36.41
CA ILE A 20 -0.48 -17.80 -35.54
C ILE A 20 -0.03 -18.12 -34.12
N GLY A 21 1.00 -18.97 -33.95
CA GLY A 21 1.59 -19.26 -32.65
C GLY A 21 2.11 -18.01 -31.95
N PHE A 22 2.82 -17.14 -32.69
CA PHE A 22 3.32 -15.87 -32.20
C PHE A 22 2.17 -14.92 -31.80
N LEU A 23 1.13 -14.80 -32.64
CA LEU A 23 -0.04 -13.97 -32.34
C LEU A 23 -0.75 -14.45 -31.06
N VAL A 24 -1.01 -15.75 -30.94
CA VAL A 24 -1.65 -16.33 -29.74
C VAL A 24 -0.79 -16.07 -28.50
N TRP A 25 0.53 -16.30 -28.59
CA TRP A 25 1.45 -16.01 -27.50
C TRP A 25 1.45 -14.52 -27.14
N PHE A 26 1.49 -13.63 -28.12
CA PHE A 26 1.50 -12.18 -27.92
C PHE A 26 0.20 -11.69 -27.26
N PHE A 27 -0.96 -12.16 -27.73
CA PHE A 27 -2.24 -11.83 -27.11
C PHE A 27 -2.33 -12.35 -25.68
N LYS A 28 -1.93 -13.60 -25.44
CA LYS A 28 -1.89 -14.19 -24.10
C LYS A 28 -0.97 -13.39 -23.17
N ARG A 29 0.25 -13.09 -23.61
CA ARG A 29 1.23 -12.26 -22.88
C ARG A 29 0.64 -10.92 -22.45
N ASN A 30 -0.08 -10.25 -23.35
CA ASN A 30 -0.72 -8.96 -23.06
C ASN A 30 -1.88 -9.10 -22.06
N LEU A 31 -2.67 -10.17 -22.15
CA LEU A 31 -3.74 -10.43 -21.19
C LEU A 31 -3.19 -10.73 -19.78
N ASP A 32 -2.17 -11.57 -19.70
CA ASP A 32 -1.49 -11.93 -18.45
C ASP A 32 -0.86 -10.69 -17.80
N ALA A 33 -0.19 -9.84 -18.58
CA ALA A 33 0.37 -8.58 -18.08
C ALA A 33 -0.70 -7.62 -17.53
N ARG A 34 -1.86 -7.53 -18.21
CA ARG A 34 -2.99 -6.75 -17.71
C ARG A 34 -3.54 -7.34 -16.42
N ALA A 35 -3.71 -8.65 -16.32
CA ALA A 35 -4.19 -9.31 -15.12
C ALA A 35 -3.25 -9.09 -13.92
N ALA A 36 -1.94 -9.25 -14.14
CA ALA A 36 -0.92 -8.98 -13.13
C ALA A 36 -0.96 -7.52 -12.64
N ARG A 37 -1.06 -6.55 -13.55
CA ARG A 37 -1.19 -5.12 -13.18
C ARG A 37 -2.43 -4.86 -12.32
N ARG A 38 -3.58 -5.45 -12.68
CA ARG A 38 -4.82 -5.29 -11.90
C ARG A 38 -4.70 -5.91 -10.50
N SER A 39 -4.09 -7.09 -10.40
CA SER A 39 -3.85 -7.77 -9.12
C SER A 39 -2.92 -6.93 -8.24
N MET A 40 -1.82 -6.41 -8.80
CA MET A 40 -0.89 -5.52 -8.10
C MET A 40 -1.58 -4.27 -7.58
N VAL A 41 -2.35 -3.57 -8.42
CA VAL A 41 -3.08 -2.35 -8.01
C VAL A 41 -4.06 -2.63 -6.87
N ARG A 42 -4.78 -3.76 -6.93
CA ARG A 42 -5.71 -4.16 -5.85
C ARG A 42 -4.97 -4.49 -4.55
N ALA A 43 -3.85 -5.20 -4.65
CA ALA A 43 -3.04 -5.55 -3.49
C ALA A 43 -2.45 -4.29 -2.82
N LEU A 44 -1.91 -3.36 -3.62
CA LEU A 44 -1.41 -2.08 -3.12
C LEU A 44 -2.52 -1.27 -2.44
N TYR A 45 -3.68 -1.15 -3.09
CA TYR A 45 -4.82 -0.46 -2.50
C TYR A 45 -5.25 -1.07 -1.16
N ALA A 46 -5.31 -2.41 -1.07
CA ALA A 46 -5.67 -3.11 0.17
C ALA A 46 -4.62 -2.88 1.27
N GLU A 47 -3.32 -2.90 0.94
CA GLU A 47 -2.25 -2.59 1.89
C GLU A 47 -2.35 -1.14 2.39
N ILE A 48 -2.63 -0.18 1.50
CA ILE A 48 -2.79 1.23 1.86
C ILE A 48 -4.02 1.41 2.77
N ASP A 49 -5.16 0.79 2.45
CA ASP A 49 -6.36 0.87 3.30
C ASP A 49 -6.12 0.25 4.68
N PHE A 50 -5.47 -0.91 4.75
CA PHE A 50 -5.12 -1.55 6.02
C PHE A 50 -4.30 -0.62 6.90
N ASN A 51 -3.18 -0.08 6.38
CA ASN A 51 -2.33 0.85 7.13
C ASN A 51 -3.08 2.13 7.51
N THR A 52 -3.88 2.69 6.60
CA THR A 52 -4.66 3.91 6.87
C THR A 52 -5.67 3.69 8.01
N ARG A 53 -6.33 2.53 8.04
CA ARG A 53 -7.27 2.16 9.11
C ARG A 53 -6.57 1.92 10.44
N ASP A 54 -5.35 1.38 10.41
CA ASP A 54 -4.54 1.22 11.62
C ASP A 54 -4.17 2.58 12.22
N MET A 55 -3.78 3.55 11.38
CA MET A 55 -3.54 4.94 11.81
C MET A 55 -4.78 5.58 12.43
N GLU A 56 -5.97 5.37 11.84
CA GLU A 56 -7.24 5.82 12.44
C GLU A 56 -7.51 5.17 13.79
N ARG A 57 -7.24 3.87 13.92
CA ARG A 57 -7.43 3.13 15.18
C ARG A 57 -6.48 3.64 16.26
N PHE A 58 -5.21 3.84 15.93
CA PHE A 58 -4.24 4.44 16.83
C PHE A 58 -4.77 5.80 17.33
N ARG A 59 -5.13 6.71 16.42
CA ARG A 59 -5.62 8.05 16.80
C ARG A 59 -6.88 8.02 17.68
N ARG A 60 -7.81 7.11 17.42
CA ARG A 60 -9.04 6.96 18.23
C ARG A 60 -8.78 6.40 19.62
N ASN A 61 -7.80 5.51 19.76
CA ASN A 61 -7.55 4.78 21.00
C ASN A 61 -6.43 5.40 21.84
N SER A 62 -5.63 6.30 21.27
CA SER A 62 -4.55 6.97 21.99
C SER A 62 -5.12 7.88 23.10
N PRO A 63 -4.56 7.82 24.32
CA PRO A 63 -4.99 8.66 25.41
C PRO A 63 -4.72 10.14 25.09
N PRO A 64 -5.51 11.06 25.66
CA PRO A 64 -5.27 12.48 25.50
C PRO A 64 -3.97 12.92 26.22
N PRO A 65 -3.33 14.01 25.78
CA PRO A 65 -2.01 14.44 26.30
C PRO A 65 -2.00 14.67 27.81
N GLU A 66 -3.12 15.11 28.39
CA GLU A 66 -3.26 15.39 29.81
C GLU A 66 -3.16 14.10 30.64
N VAL A 67 -3.81 13.04 30.18
CA VAL A 67 -3.76 11.71 30.81
C VAL A 67 -2.35 11.13 30.69
N LEU A 68 -1.72 11.27 29.52
CA LEU A 68 -0.34 10.83 29.33
C LEU A 68 0.63 11.58 30.24
N SER A 69 0.48 12.90 30.36
CA SER A 69 1.31 13.76 31.22
C SER A 69 1.19 13.35 32.68
N GLN A 70 -0.04 13.10 33.16
CA GLN A 70 -0.28 12.63 34.52
C GLN A 70 0.42 11.29 34.77
N VAL A 71 0.24 10.30 33.89
CA VAL A 71 0.86 8.97 34.04
C VAL A 71 2.38 9.04 34.05
N LEU A 72 2.99 9.88 33.23
CA LEU A 72 4.45 10.02 33.17
C LEU A 72 5.04 10.81 34.35
N ARG A 73 4.23 11.64 35.03
CA ARG A 73 4.62 12.31 36.29
C ARG A 73 4.50 11.35 37.47
N ASP A 74 3.40 10.61 37.55
CA ASP A 74 3.13 9.67 38.64
C ASP A 74 4.05 8.43 38.56
N HIS A 75 4.44 8.04 37.35
CA HIS A 75 5.30 6.89 37.08
C HIS A 75 6.39 7.24 36.06
N PRO A 76 7.48 7.89 36.49
CA PRO A 76 8.53 8.38 35.60
C PRO A 76 9.29 7.27 34.85
N ASP A 77 9.23 6.04 35.33
CA ASP A 77 9.86 4.86 34.73
C ASP A 77 9.04 4.22 33.59
N ARG A 78 7.73 4.53 33.48
CA ARG A 78 6.85 3.94 32.48
C ARG A 78 7.16 4.42 31.08
N ILE A 79 7.22 3.50 30.12
CA ILE A 79 7.33 3.81 28.69
C ILE A 79 5.97 3.53 28.02
N PRO A 80 5.43 4.47 27.24
CA PRO A 80 4.25 4.21 26.43
C PRO A 80 4.54 3.09 25.43
N HIS A 81 3.72 2.04 25.44
CA HIS A 81 3.80 0.99 24.42
C HIS A 81 2.98 1.41 23.20
N VAL A 82 3.64 1.49 22.05
CA VAL A 82 2.99 1.72 20.75
C VAL A 82 3.30 0.52 19.87
N THR A 83 2.25 -0.15 19.38
CA THR A 83 2.39 -1.29 18.47
C THR A 83 2.67 -0.80 17.05
N ASP A 84 3.79 -1.25 16.46
CA ASP A 84 4.03 -1.12 15.02
C ASP A 84 3.48 -2.37 14.31
N ALA A 85 2.36 -2.21 13.60
CA ALA A 85 1.71 -3.26 12.82
C ALA A 85 1.68 -2.93 11.32
N ARG A 86 2.60 -2.09 10.85
CA ARG A 86 2.62 -1.64 9.45
C ARG A 86 2.81 -2.79 8.46
N HIS A 87 2.09 -2.71 7.35
CA HIS A 87 2.20 -3.68 6.26
C HIS A 87 2.86 -3.01 5.04
N THR A 88 4.02 -3.51 4.62
CA THR A 88 4.79 -2.91 3.50
C THR A 88 5.25 -3.95 2.47
N GLU A 89 4.84 -5.20 2.64
CA GLU A 89 5.29 -6.32 1.83
C GLU A 89 4.87 -6.18 0.37
N VAL A 90 3.63 -5.75 0.12
CA VAL A 90 3.11 -5.60 -1.23
C VAL A 90 3.86 -4.48 -1.95
N TYR A 91 4.03 -3.33 -1.32
CA TYR A 91 4.81 -2.23 -1.89
C TYR A 91 6.26 -2.63 -2.18
N ARG A 92 6.95 -3.26 -1.23
CA ARG A 92 8.34 -3.68 -1.39
C ARG A 92 8.49 -4.72 -2.50
N ALA A 93 7.62 -5.73 -2.55
CA ALA A 93 7.66 -6.78 -3.56
C ALA A 93 7.39 -6.26 -4.98
N ASN A 94 6.70 -5.12 -5.10
CA ASN A 94 6.28 -4.56 -6.39
C ASN A 94 7.01 -3.25 -6.76
N ILE A 95 8.07 -2.86 -6.04
CA ILE A 95 8.78 -1.60 -6.28
C ILE A 95 9.31 -1.48 -7.72
N ALA A 96 9.82 -2.59 -8.27
CA ALA A 96 10.30 -2.67 -9.66
C ALA A 96 9.16 -2.52 -10.70
N HIS A 97 7.92 -2.73 -10.29
CA HIS A 97 6.72 -2.68 -11.13
C HIS A 97 5.89 -1.41 -10.91
N LEU A 98 6.34 -0.49 -10.04
CA LEU A 98 5.66 0.77 -9.78
C LEU A 98 5.60 1.71 -11.00
N HIS A 99 6.47 1.51 -12.00
CA HIS A 99 6.40 2.22 -13.28
C HIS A 99 5.10 1.93 -14.07
N PHE A 100 4.30 0.93 -13.67
CA PHE A 100 2.98 0.67 -14.24
C PHE A 100 1.86 1.50 -13.60
N VAL A 101 2.15 2.26 -12.55
CA VAL A 101 1.22 3.20 -11.93
C VAL A 101 1.50 4.60 -12.47
N SER A 102 0.53 5.52 -12.46
CA SER A 102 0.81 6.88 -12.91
C SER A 102 1.82 7.58 -12.01
N ASP A 103 2.52 8.57 -12.55
CA ASP A 103 3.50 9.37 -11.81
C ASP A 103 2.88 10.04 -10.57
N ASN A 104 1.62 10.48 -10.67
CA ASN A 104 0.90 11.09 -9.54
C ASN A 104 0.67 10.09 -8.40
N VAL A 105 0.17 8.89 -8.72
CA VAL A 105 -0.08 7.85 -7.72
C VAL A 105 1.25 7.34 -7.15
N LEU A 106 2.30 7.25 -7.97
CA LEU A 106 3.64 6.89 -7.54
C LEU A 106 4.21 7.90 -6.54
N GLN A 107 4.13 9.20 -6.84
CA GLN A 107 4.60 10.25 -5.94
C GLN A 107 3.91 10.16 -4.58
N HIS A 108 2.57 10.09 -4.57
CA HIS A 108 1.83 9.99 -3.31
C HIS A 108 2.03 8.66 -2.59
N ALA A 109 2.30 7.57 -3.30
CA ALA A 109 2.69 6.30 -2.68
C ALA A 109 4.04 6.44 -1.95
N VAL A 110 5.04 7.02 -2.60
CA VAL A 110 6.35 7.27 -1.98
C VAL A 110 6.19 8.17 -0.75
N ASP A 111 5.39 9.23 -0.83
CA ASP A 111 5.10 10.10 0.31
C ASP A 111 4.44 9.32 1.46
N PHE A 112 3.41 8.52 1.16
CA PHE A 112 2.70 7.72 2.16
C PHE A 112 3.63 6.74 2.89
N TYR A 113 4.36 5.90 2.15
CA TYR A 113 5.29 4.94 2.74
C TYR A 113 6.47 5.62 3.44
N GLY A 114 6.89 6.80 2.97
CA GLY A 114 7.88 7.63 3.65
C GLY A 114 7.39 8.14 5.01
N VAL A 115 6.13 8.56 5.12
CA VAL A 115 5.54 8.96 6.41
C VAL A 115 5.37 7.75 7.33
N LEU A 116 4.97 6.57 6.83
CA LEU A 116 4.92 5.34 7.63
C LEU A 116 6.29 4.95 8.20
N GLU A 117 7.36 5.15 7.43
CA GLU A 117 8.72 4.93 7.91
C GLU A 117 9.09 5.92 9.02
N LYS A 118 8.70 7.20 8.90
CA LYS A 118 8.89 8.19 9.97
C LYS A 118 8.16 7.80 11.25
N VAL A 119 6.90 7.32 11.15
CA VAL A 119 6.15 6.82 12.32
C VAL A 119 6.91 5.70 13.00
N ARG A 120 7.40 4.70 12.25
CA ARG A 120 8.20 3.61 12.83
C ARG A 120 9.40 4.16 13.59
N VAL A 121 10.22 4.99 12.96
CA VAL A 121 11.45 5.50 13.58
C VAL A 121 11.15 6.25 14.89
N GLN A 122 10.05 7.00 14.94
CA GLN A 122 9.62 7.67 16.17
C GLN A 122 9.14 6.69 17.25
N VAL A 123 8.39 5.66 16.87
CA VAL A 123 7.94 4.58 17.77
C VAL A 123 9.13 3.79 18.34
N ASP A 124 10.09 3.42 17.49
CA ASP A 124 11.34 2.78 17.90
C ASP A 124 12.13 3.68 18.88
N GLY A 125 12.09 5.00 18.65
CA GLY A 125 12.68 6.01 19.52
C GLY A 125 12.19 5.97 20.96
N LEU A 126 10.95 5.54 21.21
CA LEU A 126 10.41 5.40 22.58
C LEU A 126 11.10 4.28 23.37
N ASN A 127 11.61 3.26 22.67
CA ASN A 127 12.25 2.10 23.29
C ASN A 127 13.74 2.34 23.59
N TYR A 128 14.33 3.44 23.10
CA TYR A 128 15.72 3.78 23.40
C TYR A 128 15.88 4.27 24.84
N GLY A 129 17.02 3.94 25.46
CA GLY A 129 17.34 4.38 26.82
C GLY A 129 17.31 5.90 27.00
N SER A 130 17.62 6.66 25.94
CA SER A 130 17.56 8.13 25.90
C SER A 130 16.16 8.69 26.12
N PHE A 131 15.09 7.92 25.87
CA PHE A 131 13.74 8.37 26.14
C PHE A 131 13.49 8.55 27.65
N LYS A 132 14.08 7.69 28.48
CA LYS A 132 13.93 7.76 29.96
C LYS A 132 14.69 8.94 30.58
N THR A 133 15.69 9.47 29.88
CA THR A 133 16.47 10.62 30.36
C THR A 133 15.80 11.97 30.06
N LEU A 134 14.71 11.96 29.29
CA LEU A 134 13.98 13.17 28.93
C LEU A 134 13.08 13.64 30.10
N PRO A 135 12.90 14.97 30.26
CA PRO A 135 11.87 15.52 31.14
C PRO A 135 10.47 15.02 30.78
N PRO A 136 9.53 14.89 31.74
CA PRO A 136 8.17 14.41 31.47
C PRO A 136 7.47 15.14 30.32
N ASP A 137 7.56 16.47 30.26
CA ASP A 137 6.91 17.26 29.20
C ASP A 137 7.52 16.98 27.81
N SER A 138 8.84 16.74 27.72
CA SER A 138 9.51 16.34 26.47
C SER A 138 9.09 14.93 26.02
N ARG A 139 8.81 14.04 26.96
CA ARG A 139 8.32 12.68 26.67
C ARG A 139 6.88 12.71 26.15
N VAL A 140 6.04 13.59 26.69
CA VAL A 140 4.69 13.86 26.15
C VAL A 140 4.80 14.40 24.73
N GLN A 141 5.69 15.37 24.48
CA GLN A 141 5.90 15.92 23.13
C GLN A 141 6.33 14.85 22.12
N ALA A 142 7.18 13.89 22.50
CA ALA A 142 7.58 12.80 21.63
C ALA A 142 6.40 11.92 21.20
N VAL A 143 5.47 11.62 22.11
CA VAL A 143 4.25 10.86 21.79
C VAL A 143 3.27 11.69 20.96
N GLU A 144 3.13 12.98 21.25
CA GLU A 144 2.30 13.87 20.43
C GLU A 144 2.85 14.02 19.01
N LEU A 145 4.17 14.01 18.83
CA LEU A 145 4.79 13.99 17.50
C LEU A 145 4.43 12.71 16.73
N ILE A 146 4.41 11.55 17.40
CA ILE A 146 3.94 10.29 16.80
C ILE A 146 2.48 10.44 16.39
N ARG A 147 1.61 10.96 17.27
CA ARG A 147 0.18 11.18 16.99
C ARG A 147 -0.04 12.10 15.78
N ALA A 148 0.70 13.21 15.70
CA ALA A 148 0.64 14.13 14.57
C ALA A 148 1.13 13.47 13.28
N THR A 149 2.23 12.72 13.32
CA THR A 149 2.79 12.04 12.15
C THR A 149 1.83 10.93 11.66
N THR A 150 1.21 10.19 12.57
CA THR A 150 0.15 9.21 12.27
C THR A 150 -1.07 9.87 11.61
N GLN A 151 -1.47 11.07 12.07
CA GLN A 151 -2.54 11.83 11.41
C GLN A 151 -2.14 12.23 9.97
N SER A 152 -0.89 12.65 9.75
CA SER A 152 -0.39 12.92 8.40
C SER A 152 -0.40 11.67 7.52
N ALA A 153 -0.02 10.50 8.05
CA ALA A 153 -0.10 9.22 7.36
C ALA A 153 -1.56 8.87 7.00
N GLU A 154 -2.50 9.05 7.93
CA GLU A 154 -3.93 8.83 7.69
C GLU A 154 -4.45 9.69 6.53
N VAL A 155 -4.15 10.99 6.53
CA VAL A 155 -4.58 11.92 5.47
C VAL A 155 -3.94 11.57 4.13
N SER A 156 -2.64 11.28 4.13
CA SER A 156 -1.90 10.87 2.94
C SER A 156 -2.46 9.57 2.34
N GLY A 157 -2.73 8.56 3.17
CA GLY A 157 -3.32 7.28 2.75
C GLY A 157 -4.72 7.45 2.16
N LYS A 158 -5.58 8.26 2.78
CA LYS A 158 -6.91 8.60 2.24
C LYS A 158 -6.84 9.27 0.88
N ARG A 159 -5.92 10.24 0.73
CA ARG A 159 -5.70 10.93 -0.54
C ARG A 159 -5.24 9.93 -1.61
N LEU A 160 -4.25 9.10 -1.30
CA LEU A 160 -3.72 8.10 -2.21
C LEU A 160 -4.80 7.11 -2.68
N MET A 161 -5.63 6.60 -1.76
CA MET A 161 -6.77 5.74 -2.10
C MET A 161 -7.75 6.41 -3.06
N ALA A 162 -8.11 7.67 -2.80
CA ALA A 162 -9.00 8.43 -3.69
C ALA A 162 -8.42 8.58 -5.11
N GLU A 163 -7.10 8.69 -5.24
CA GLU A 163 -6.46 8.72 -6.56
C GLU A 163 -6.46 7.37 -7.25
N PHE A 164 -6.23 6.28 -6.51
CA PHE A 164 -6.41 4.92 -7.05
C PHE A 164 -7.84 4.70 -7.55
N GLU A 165 -8.84 5.14 -6.81
CA GLU A 165 -10.26 5.05 -7.22
C GLU A 165 -10.54 5.86 -8.50
N ARG A 166 -9.97 7.07 -8.59
CA ARG A 166 -10.11 7.95 -9.76
C ARG A 166 -9.42 7.40 -11.00
N GLU A 167 -8.21 6.86 -10.86
CA GLU A 167 -7.42 6.37 -11.99
C GLU A 167 -7.80 4.97 -12.45
N TYR A 168 -8.32 4.14 -11.54
CA TYR A 168 -8.69 2.76 -11.85
C TYR A 168 -10.19 2.49 -11.62
N PRO A 169 -11.11 3.25 -12.25
CA PRO A 169 -12.54 3.11 -12.01
C PRO A 169 -13.07 1.72 -12.38
N LYS A 170 -12.43 1.07 -13.38
CA LYS A 170 -12.80 -0.29 -13.83
C LYS A 170 -12.45 -1.39 -12.82
N LEU A 171 -11.65 -1.10 -11.80
CA LEU A 171 -11.26 -2.09 -10.79
C LEU A 171 -12.27 -2.23 -9.66
N GLY A 172 -13.20 -1.28 -9.51
CA GLY A 172 -14.18 -1.27 -8.43
C GLY A 172 -13.53 -1.21 -7.05
N LEU A 173 -12.44 -0.45 -6.92
CA LEU A 173 -11.75 -0.27 -5.65
C LEU A 173 -12.68 0.45 -4.68
N THR A 174 -12.89 -0.15 -3.52
CA THR A 174 -13.69 0.45 -2.45
C THR A 174 -13.00 0.18 -1.13
N ARG A 175 -13.03 1.20 -0.27
CA ARG A 175 -12.46 1.11 1.07
C ARG A 175 -13.16 0.01 1.86
N PHE A 176 -12.41 -0.81 2.58
CA PHE A 176 -13.01 -1.85 3.40
C PHE A 176 -13.81 -1.24 4.55
N ASN A 177 -15.10 -1.58 4.62
CA ASN A 177 -15.96 -1.20 5.73
C ASN A 177 -16.15 -2.40 6.68
N PRO A 178 -15.54 -2.42 7.87
CA PRO A 178 -15.69 -3.52 8.82
C PRO A 178 -17.13 -3.69 9.34
N ASN A 179 -17.97 -2.66 9.21
CA ASN A 179 -19.40 -2.69 9.59
C ASN A 179 -20.32 -2.83 8.36
N GLY A 180 -19.77 -3.05 7.18
CA GLY A 180 -20.54 -3.24 5.95
C GLY A 180 -21.22 -4.59 5.97
N LYS A 181 -22.55 -4.60 6.14
CA LYS A 181 -23.38 -5.73 5.70
C LYS A 181 -22.96 -6.12 4.28
N GLU A 182 -22.85 -7.42 4.05
CA GLU A 182 -22.69 -8.04 2.73
C GLU A 182 -23.52 -7.28 1.68
N GLY A 183 -22.84 -6.59 0.77
CA GLY A 183 -23.45 -6.16 -0.49
C GLY A 183 -23.61 -7.39 -1.38
N PRO A 184 -24.66 -7.43 -2.22
CA PRO A 184 -25.19 -8.68 -2.76
C PRO A 184 -24.14 -9.43 -3.56
N ALA A 185 -24.06 -10.74 -3.32
CA ALA A 185 -23.41 -11.68 -4.20
C ALA A 185 -23.84 -11.37 -5.65
N ARG A 186 -22.84 -11.13 -6.51
CA ARG A 186 -23.03 -11.23 -7.96
C ARG A 186 -22.75 -12.66 -8.38
#